data_AF-A0A7X6DKI3-F1
#
_entry.id   AF-A0A7X6DKI3-F1
#
_cell.length_a   1.000
_cell.length_b   1.000
_cell.length_c   1.000
_cell.angle_alpha   90.00
_cell.angle_beta   90.00
_cell.angle_gamma   90.00
#
_symmetry.space_group_name_H-M   'P 1'
#
loop_
_entity.id
_entity.type
_entity.pdbx_description
1 polymer ?
#
loop_
_entity_poly.entity_id
_entity_poly.type
_entity_poly.pdbx_seq_one_letter_code
_entity_poly.pdbx_strand_id
1 'polypeptide(L)'
;MIDVTTIDREYLDQLSVEQLRDLARQLTEQSQRASREIQWHDAKIDKLTFELAQLKRVQFGVKSERLNAEQRALFDEAVAADIATLEEQLEQLTKKPAEADNGEKKKPKRAPLPPELPRVDRSHEPENTNCNCGRQMKRIGEDVSEKLDYTPGVFTVEVTSAASGRAAIAARWYKRPVQRP
;
A
#
# COMPACT_ATOMS: atom_id res chain seq x y z
N MET A 1 -30.18 -51.87 2.02
CA MET A 1 -29.78 -50.54 2.52
C MET A 1 -31.08 -49.82 2.78
N ILE A 2 -31.40 -49.51 4.03
CA ILE A 2 -32.72 -48.94 4.39
C ILE A 2 -32.74 -47.48 3.94
N ASP A 3 -33.73 -47.11 3.14
CA ASP A 3 -33.87 -45.75 2.60
C ASP A 3 -34.51 -44.85 3.67
N VAL A 4 -33.72 -43.88 4.16
CA VAL A 4 -34.04 -43.10 5.37
C VAL A 4 -35.21 -42.12 5.15
N THR A 5 -35.50 -41.78 3.91
CA THR A 5 -36.56 -40.83 3.53
C THR A 5 -37.98 -41.40 3.60
N THR A 6 -38.11 -42.71 3.87
CA THR A 6 -39.39 -43.43 3.82
C THR A 6 -39.60 -44.29 5.08
N ILE A 7 -38.94 -43.93 6.19
CA ILE A 7 -39.09 -44.64 7.47
C ILE A 7 -40.41 -44.20 8.13
N ASP A 8 -41.42 -45.05 8.03
CA ASP A 8 -42.68 -44.91 8.76
C ASP A 8 -42.58 -45.49 10.18
N ARG A 9 -43.43 -44.98 11.09
CA ARG A 9 -43.42 -45.38 12.51
C ARG A 9 -43.71 -46.87 12.72
N GLU A 10 -44.62 -47.44 11.93
CA GLU A 10 -44.97 -48.86 11.99
C GLU A 10 -43.82 -49.77 11.53
N TYR A 11 -42.99 -49.30 10.61
CA TYR A 11 -41.81 -50.02 10.14
C TYR A 11 -40.74 -50.11 11.25
N LEU A 12 -40.54 -49.01 12.00
CA LEU A 12 -39.61 -48.95 13.14
C LEU A 12 -39.95 -49.95 14.25
N ASP A 13 -41.23 -50.14 14.54
CA ASP A 13 -41.70 -51.05 15.59
C ASP A 13 -41.46 -52.54 15.25
N GLN A 14 -41.24 -52.86 13.96
CA GLN A 14 -40.97 -54.22 13.47
C GLN A 14 -39.47 -54.58 13.46
N LEU A 15 -38.57 -53.61 13.64
CA LEU A 15 -37.12 -53.87 13.62
C LEU A 15 -36.62 -54.46 14.94
N SER A 16 -35.62 -55.33 14.85
CA SER A 16 -34.93 -55.85 16.03
C SER A 16 -34.09 -54.78 16.70
N VAL A 17 -33.78 -54.96 17.99
CA VAL A 17 -32.92 -54.04 18.76
C VAL A 17 -31.54 -53.87 18.11
N GLU A 18 -30.99 -54.92 17.50
CA GLU A 18 -29.71 -54.86 16.77
C GLU A 18 -29.84 -54.02 15.50
N GLN A 19 -30.90 -54.23 14.72
CA GLN A 19 -31.16 -53.44 13.51
C GLN A 19 -31.39 -51.95 13.81
N LEU A 20 -32.08 -51.64 14.91
CA LEU A 20 -32.28 -50.26 15.37
C LEU A 20 -30.96 -49.60 15.79
N ARG A 21 -30.05 -50.34 16.45
CA ARG A 21 -28.71 -49.83 16.82
C ARG A 21 -27.86 -49.54 15.59
N ASP A 22 -27.88 -50.40 14.59
CA ASP A 22 -27.12 -50.19 13.36
C ASP A 22 -27.70 -49.05 12.52
N LEU A 23 -29.03 -48.91 12.46
CA LEU A 23 -29.69 -47.77 11.83
C LEU A 23 -29.32 -46.45 12.55
N ALA A 24 -29.36 -46.42 13.89
CA ALA A 24 -28.97 -45.24 14.66
C ALA A 24 -27.49 -44.86 14.42
N ARG A 25 -26.58 -45.83 14.33
CA ARG A 25 -25.17 -45.59 13.95
C ARG A 25 -25.08 -44.97 12.55
N GLN A 26 -25.77 -45.56 11.57
CA GLN A 26 -25.77 -45.05 10.19
C GLN A 26 -26.30 -43.62 10.10
N LEU A 27 -27.40 -43.30 10.78
CA LEU A 27 -27.97 -41.95 10.82
C LEU A 27 -27.04 -40.96 11.51
N THR A 28 -26.38 -41.38 12.59
CA THR A 28 -25.42 -40.53 13.29
C THR A 28 -24.21 -40.23 12.40
N GLU A 29 -23.69 -41.24 11.69
CA GLU A 29 -22.62 -41.04 10.72
C GLU A 29 -23.04 -40.14 9.56
N GLN A 30 -24.23 -40.34 8.99
CA GLN A 30 -24.77 -39.50 7.92
C GLN A 30 -24.94 -38.05 8.39
N SER A 31 -25.51 -37.83 9.57
CA SER A 31 -25.68 -36.51 10.18
C SER A 31 -24.33 -35.82 10.42
N GLN A 32 -23.32 -36.55 10.90
CA GLN A 32 -21.97 -36.03 11.06
C GLN A 32 -21.31 -35.66 9.73
N ARG A 33 -21.48 -36.49 8.69
CA ARG A 33 -20.96 -36.19 7.35
C ARG A 33 -21.61 -34.94 6.78
N ALA A 34 -22.94 -34.86 6.81
CA ALA A 34 -23.68 -33.69 6.36
C ALA A 34 -23.28 -32.42 7.14
N SER A 35 -23.12 -32.53 8.47
CA SER A 35 -22.67 -31.40 9.29
C SER A 35 -21.28 -30.89 8.92
N ARG A 36 -20.35 -31.80 8.58
CA ARG A 36 -19.00 -31.44 8.12
C ARG A 36 -19.03 -30.79 6.74
N GLU A 37 -19.88 -31.29 5.83
CA GLU A 37 -20.06 -30.68 4.51
C GLU A 37 -20.64 -29.27 4.62
N ILE A 38 -21.66 -29.07 5.46
CA ILE A 38 -22.24 -27.75 5.73
C ILE A 38 -21.15 -26.80 6.27
N GLN A 39 -20.39 -27.21 7.29
CA GLN A 39 -19.30 -26.39 7.82
C GLN A 39 -18.25 -26.03 6.76
N TRP A 40 -17.93 -26.97 5.87
CA TRP A 40 -16.99 -26.73 4.77
C TRP A 40 -17.55 -25.74 3.75
N HIS A 41 -18.83 -25.89 3.38
CA HIS A 41 -19.52 -24.99 2.47
C HIS A 41 -19.66 -23.58 3.06
N ASP A 42 -20.02 -23.45 4.35
CA ASP A 42 -20.12 -22.17 5.06
C ASP A 42 -18.77 -21.46 5.07
N ALA A 43 -17.68 -22.15 5.44
CA ALA A 43 -16.34 -21.58 5.41
C ALA A 43 -15.93 -21.14 3.98
N LYS A 44 -16.37 -21.87 2.95
CA LYS A 44 -16.12 -21.50 1.56
C LYS A 44 -16.93 -20.28 1.15
N ILE A 45 -18.18 -20.17 1.57
CA ILE A 45 -19.05 -19.00 1.36
C ILE A 45 -18.44 -17.78 2.04
N ASP A 46 -18.00 -17.89 3.29
CA ASP A 46 -17.35 -16.81 4.03
C ASP A 46 -16.08 -16.32 3.32
N LYS A 47 -15.24 -17.25 2.82
CA LYS A 47 -14.05 -16.88 2.04
C LYS A 47 -14.42 -16.12 0.77
N LEU A 48 -15.36 -16.64 -0.01
CA LEU A 48 -15.75 -16.04 -1.29
C LEU A 48 -16.46 -14.70 -1.11
N THR A 49 -17.28 -14.56 -0.06
CA THR A 49 -17.96 -13.30 0.28
C THR A 49 -16.95 -12.24 0.71
N PHE A 50 -15.94 -12.60 1.49
CA PHE A 50 -14.83 -11.70 1.84
C PHE A 50 -14.05 -11.24 0.60
N GLU A 51 -13.67 -12.17 -0.29
CA GLU A 51 -12.97 -11.85 -1.55
C GLU A 51 -13.81 -10.92 -2.44
N LEU A 52 -15.11 -11.19 -2.57
CA LEU A 52 -16.05 -10.32 -3.30
C LEU A 52 -16.15 -8.93 -2.68
N ALA A 53 -16.22 -8.82 -1.35
CA ALA A 53 -16.25 -7.54 -0.66
C ALA A 53 -14.96 -6.73 -0.91
N GLN A 54 -13.80 -7.40 -0.86
CA GLN A 54 -12.52 -6.78 -1.15
C GLN A 54 -12.44 -6.28 -2.60
N LEU A 55 -12.85 -7.11 -3.57
CA LEU A 55 -12.88 -6.72 -4.99
C LEU A 55 -13.84 -5.56 -5.25
N LYS A 56 -15.03 -5.58 -4.63
CA LYS A 56 -15.99 -4.47 -4.70
C LYS A 56 -15.41 -3.18 -4.12
N ARG A 57 -14.69 -3.25 -3.00
CA ARG A 57 -14.01 -2.07 -2.43
C ARG A 57 -12.91 -1.54 -3.35
N VAL A 58 -12.17 -2.41 -4.04
CA VAL A 58 -11.13 -1.98 -4.98
C VAL A 58 -11.73 -1.35 -6.24
N GLN A 59 -12.77 -1.96 -6.83
CA GLN A 59 -13.38 -1.44 -8.07
C GLN A 59 -14.28 -0.23 -7.82
N PHE A 60 -15.11 -0.28 -6.78
CA PHE A 60 -16.21 0.66 -6.54
C PHE A 60 -16.11 1.40 -5.21
N GLY A 61 -15.08 1.13 -4.39
CA GLY A 61 -14.89 1.85 -3.15
C GLY A 61 -14.58 3.33 -3.40
N VAL A 62 -14.91 4.15 -2.40
CA VAL A 62 -14.55 5.57 -2.39
C VAL A 62 -13.03 5.67 -2.40
N LYS A 63 -12.46 5.95 -3.57
CA LYS A 63 -11.04 6.30 -3.67
C LYS A 63 -10.84 7.57 -2.87
N SER A 64 -9.89 7.58 -1.93
CA SER A 64 -9.54 8.75 -1.12
C SER A 64 -9.13 9.98 -1.94
N GLU A 65 -8.92 9.81 -3.25
CA GLU A 65 -8.64 10.86 -4.23
C GLU A 65 -9.91 11.57 -4.79
N ARG A 66 -11.11 10.99 -4.62
CA ARG A 66 -12.34 11.68 -5.05
C ARG A 66 -12.74 12.67 -3.97
N LEU A 67 -12.33 13.92 -4.15
CA LEU A 67 -12.85 15.07 -3.39
C LEU A 67 -14.38 15.05 -3.39
N ASN A 68 -15.00 15.23 -2.22
CA ASN A 68 -16.45 15.42 -2.09
C ASN A 68 -16.88 16.69 -2.85
N ALA A 69 -18.16 16.80 -3.25
CA ALA A 69 -18.68 17.94 -4.01
C ALA A 69 -18.37 19.29 -3.33
N GLU A 70 -18.53 19.39 -2.01
CA GLU A 70 -18.19 20.60 -1.24
C GLU A 70 -16.69 20.89 -1.26
N GLN A 71 -15.84 19.86 -1.20
CA GLN A 71 -14.38 20.02 -1.28
C GLN A 71 -13.92 20.39 -2.68
N ARG A 72 -14.60 19.92 -3.75
CA ARG A 72 -14.31 20.32 -5.13
C ARG A 72 -14.60 21.80 -5.35
N ALA A 73 -15.72 22.29 -4.83
CA ALA A 73 -16.11 23.69 -4.94
C ALA A 73 -15.03 24.65 -4.40
N LEU A 74 -14.27 24.23 -3.38
CA LEU A 74 -13.15 25.02 -2.84
C LEU A 74 -11.99 25.22 -3.82
N PHE A 75 -11.84 24.35 -4.82
CA PHE A 75 -10.76 24.42 -5.81
C PHE A 75 -11.22 24.95 -7.16
N ASP A 76 -12.52 25.21 -7.37
CA ASP A 76 -13.05 25.65 -8.66
C ASP A 76 -12.45 27.00 -9.11
N GLU A 77 -12.25 27.94 -8.18
CA GLU A 77 -11.60 29.24 -8.48
C GLU A 77 -10.13 29.07 -8.89
N ALA A 78 -9.38 28.20 -8.19
CA ALA A 78 -7.98 27.92 -8.51
C ALA A 78 -7.86 27.24 -9.89
N VAL A 79 -8.74 26.27 -10.18
CA VAL A 79 -8.80 25.60 -11.47
C VAL A 79 -9.16 26.57 -12.60
N ALA A 80 -10.12 27.47 -12.38
CA ALA A 80 -10.49 28.49 -13.37
C ALA A 80 -9.32 29.46 -13.66
N ALA A 81 -8.57 29.86 -12.64
CA ALA A 81 -7.38 30.69 -12.81
C ALA A 81 -6.30 29.98 -13.63
N ASP A 82 -6.02 28.71 -13.33
CA ASP A 82 -5.05 27.89 -14.08
C ASP A 82 -5.47 27.74 -15.54
N ILE A 83 -6.76 27.46 -15.81
CA ILE A 83 -7.30 27.38 -17.18
C ILE A 83 -7.08 28.70 -17.92
N ALA A 84 -7.44 29.83 -17.31
CA ALA A 84 -7.26 31.14 -17.94
C ALA A 84 -5.79 31.44 -18.26
N THR A 85 -4.86 31.10 -17.36
CA THR A 85 -3.42 31.26 -17.64
C THR A 85 -2.93 30.39 -18.79
N LEU A 86 -3.41 29.15 -18.89
CA LEU A 86 -3.07 28.25 -19.99
C LEU A 86 -3.66 28.74 -21.32
N GLU A 87 -4.90 29.23 -21.31
CA GLU A 87 -5.54 29.83 -22.48
C GLU A 87 -4.76 31.04 -22.98
N GLU A 88 -4.33 31.93 -22.09
CA GLU A 88 -3.52 33.10 -22.44
C GLU A 88 -2.15 32.68 -23.03
N GLN A 89 -1.48 31.69 -22.43
CA GLN A 89 -0.23 31.15 -22.97
C GLN A 89 -0.43 30.54 -24.37
N LEU A 90 -1.55 29.85 -24.59
CA LEU A 90 -1.88 29.22 -25.86
C LEU A 90 -2.19 30.29 -26.93
N GLU A 91 -2.89 31.36 -26.56
CA GLU A 91 -3.09 32.52 -27.42
C GLU A 91 -1.76 33.21 -27.79
N GLN A 92 -0.85 33.38 -26.84
CA GLN A 92 0.47 33.96 -27.10
C GLN A 92 1.30 33.09 -28.06
N LEU A 93 1.24 31.77 -27.91
CA LEU A 93 1.91 30.82 -28.81
C LEU A 93 1.31 30.80 -30.22
N THR A 94 0.00 30.98 -30.35
CA THR A 94 -0.70 30.99 -31.65
C THR A 94 -0.62 32.34 -32.37
N LYS A 95 -0.51 33.45 -31.63
CA LYS A 95 -0.33 34.81 -32.18
C LYS A 95 1.11 35.11 -32.57
N LYS A 96 2.10 34.37 -32.05
CA LYS A 96 3.49 34.48 -32.50
C LYS A 96 3.58 33.86 -33.91
N PRO A 97 4.06 34.58 -34.93
CA PRO A 97 4.34 33.97 -36.21
C PRO A 97 5.27 32.78 -35.95
N ALA A 98 4.99 31.65 -36.57
CA ALA A 98 5.97 30.59 -36.70
C ALA A 98 7.13 31.15 -37.54
N GLU A 99 8.02 31.92 -36.91
CA GLU A 99 9.42 31.91 -37.30
C GLU A 99 9.77 30.43 -37.27
N ALA A 100 9.94 29.86 -38.46
CA ALA A 100 10.40 28.52 -38.65
C ALA A 100 11.80 28.44 -38.04
N ASP A 101 11.85 28.26 -36.73
CA ASP A 101 13.03 27.77 -36.05
C ASP A 101 13.15 26.32 -36.49
N ASN A 102 13.78 26.17 -37.65
CA ASN A 102 14.37 24.94 -38.15
C ASN A 102 15.61 24.56 -37.28
N GLY A 103 15.62 24.98 -36.01
CA GLY A 103 16.53 24.56 -34.98
C GLY A 103 16.09 23.19 -34.50
N GLU A 104 16.93 22.21 -34.76
CA GLU A 104 16.89 20.88 -34.16
C GLU A 104 16.33 20.95 -32.75
N LYS A 105 15.25 20.20 -32.49
CA LYS A 105 14.58 20.10 -31.19
C LYS A 105 15.64 20.08 -30.08
N LYS A 106 15.84 21.21 -29.40
CA LYS A 106 16.83 21.31 -28.32
C LYS A 106 16.39 20.34 -27.25
N LYS A 107 17.06 19.17 -27.18
CA LYS A 107 16.85 18.20 -26.11
C LYS A 107 16.98 18.96 -24.79
N PRO A 108 16.01 18.86 -23.87
CA PRO A 108 16.09 19.52 -22.59
C PRO A 108 17.37 19.06 -21.89
N LYS A 109 18.34 19.99 -21.74
CA LYS A 109 19.54 19.76 -20.96
C LYS A 109 19.19 20.02 -19.50
N ARG A 110 19.60 19.12 -18.61
CA ARG A 110 19.42 19.30 -17.16
C ARG A 110 20.20 20.54 -16.72
N ALA A 111 19.56 21.42 -15.98
CA ALA A 111 20.26 22.52 -15.33
C ALA A 111 21.23 21.94 -14.28
N PRO A 112 22.46 22.45 -14.17
CA PRO A 112 23.41 22.01 -13.15
C PRO A 112 22.90 22.36 -11.75
N LEU A 113 23.33 21.61 -10.73
CA LEU A 113 23.00 21.95 -9.36
C LEU A 113 23.66 23.29 -8.96
N PRO A 114 23.01 24.09 -8.09
CA PRO A 114 23.56 25.37 -7.65
C PRO A 114 25.01 25.27 -7.14
N PRO A 115 25.86 26.29 -7.42
CA PRO A 115 27.25 26.30 -6.98
C PRO A 115 27.40 26.35 -5.46
N GLU A 116 26.40 26.87 -4.74
CA GLU A 116 26.41 27.05 -3.29
C GLU A 116 26.26 25.75 -2.49
N LEU A 117 25.78 24.67 -3.12
CA LEU A 117 25.65 23.37 -2.46
C LEU A 117 27.04 22.74 -2.25
N PRO A 118 27.32 22.19 -1.04
CA PRO A 118 28.59 21.53 -0.77
C PRO A 118 28.76 20.30 -1.67
N ARG A 119 29.91 20.22 -2.36
CA ARG A 119 30.27 19.10 -3.25
C ARG A 119 31.23 18.15 -2.55
N VAL A 120 31.01 16.85 -2.73
CA VAL A 120 31.92 15.80 -2.28
C VAL A 120 32.31 14.98 -3.51
N ASP A 121 33.58 15.08 -3.92
CA ASP A 121 34.09 14.36 -5.08
C ASP A 121 34.30 12.87 -4.73
N ARG A 122 33.74 11.98 -5.55
CA ARG A 122 33.96 10.53 -5.46
C ARG A 122 34.43 10.02 -6.82
N SER A 123 35.70 9.66 -6.93
CA SER A 123 36.25 9.04 -8.12
C SER A 123 35.97 7.52 -8.12
N HIS A 124 35.51 7.02 -9.26
CA HIS A 124 35.36 5.59 -9.51
C HIS A 124 36.42 5.18 -10.53
N GLU A 125 37.57 4.70 -10.03
CA GLU A 125 38.65 4.16 -10.86
C GLU A 125 38.79 2.66 -10.64
N PRO A 126 39.17 1.88 -11.67
CA PRO A 126 39.43 0.45 -11.51
C PRO A 126 40.69 0.24 -10.65
N GLU A 127 40.67 -0.82 -9.82
CA GLU A 127 41.79 -1.16 -8.92
C GLU A 127 43.10 -1.45 -9.67
N ASN A 128 43.01 -1.89 -10.94
CA ASN A 128 44.16 -2.18 -11.78
C ASN A 128 44.02 -1.49 -13.14
N THR A 129 45.03 -0.68 -13.47
CA THR A 129 45.13 0.07 -14.72
C THR A 129 46.14 -0.53 -15.69
N ASN A 130 46.61 -1.75 -15.44
CA ASN A 130 47.45 -2.52 -16.36
C ASN A 130 46.59 -3.26 -17.38
N CYS A 131 46.81 -2.98 -18.66
CA CYS A 131 46.24 -3.77 -19.74
C CYS A 131 46.85 -5.18 -19.74
N ASN A 132 46.06 -6.19 -20.11
CA ASN A 132 46.55 -7.55 -20.37
C ASN A 132 47.63 -7.62 -21.48
N CYS A 133 47.78 -6.53 -22.23
CA CYS A 133 48.79 -6.30 -23.25
C CYS A 133 50.11 -5.68 -22.71
N GLY A 134 50.25 -5.49 -21.38
CA GLY A 134 51.45 -4.97 -20.73
C GLY A 134 51.65 -3.45 -20.81
N ARG A 135 50.62 -2.70 -21.23
CA ARG A 135 50.66 -1.23 -21.32
C ARG A 135 49.74 -0.60 -20.28
N GLN A 136 50.11 0.58 -19.81
CA GLN A 136 49.28 1.38 -18.92
C GLN A 136 48.01 1.82 -19.65
N MET A 137 46.84 1.61 -19.05
CA MET A 137 45.58 2.13 -19.56
C MET A 137 45.59 3.66 -19.51
N LYS A 138 45.17 4.30 -20.60
CA LYS A 138 44.98 5.74 -20.68
C LYS A 138 43.52 6.06 -20.41
N ARG A 139 43.25 7.09 -19.60
CA ARG A 139 41.90 7.59 -19.35
C ARG A 139 41.30 8.15 -20.66
N ILE A 140 40.16 7.63 -21.10
CA ILE A 140 39.44 8.07 -22.31
C ILE A 140 38.04 8.49 -21.89
N GLY A 141 37.75 9.78 -22.04
CA GLY A 141 36.47 10.35 -21.62
C GLY A 141 36.35 10.44 -20.10
N GLU A 142 35.60 11.44 -19.65
CA GLU A 142 35.19 11.60 -18.26
C GLU A 142 33.69 11.84 -18.29
N ASP A 143 32.94 11.00 -17.56
CA ASP A 143 31.52 11.20 -17.35
C ASP A 143 31.31 11.74 -15.93
N VAL A 144 30.74 12.93 -15.83
CA VAL A 144 30.52 13.64 -14.57
C VAL A 144 29.02 13.63 -14.29
N SER A 145 28.62 13.02 -13.18
CA SER A 145 27.23 13.01 -12.72
C SER A 145 27.12 13.66 -11.35
N GLU A 146 26.22 14.63 -11.22
CA GLU A 146 25.91 15.28 -9.95
C GLU A 146 24.72 14.58 -9.28
N LYS A 147 24.83 14.33 -7.97
CA LYS A 147 23.76 13.73 -7.15
C LYS A 147 23.52 14.59 -5.91
N LEU A 148 22.26 14.94 -5.65
CA LEU A 148 21.85 15.64 -4.44
C LEU A 148 21.38 14.62 -3.39
N ASP A 149 22.15 14.46 -2.31
CA ASP A 149 21.79 13.63 -1.17
C ASP A 149 21.11 14.48 -0.08
N TYR A 150 19.98 14.02 0.46
CA TYR A 150 19.24 14.69 1.54
C TYR A 150 19.43 13.95 2.87
N THR A 151 19.80 14.69 3.92
CA THR A 151 19.85 14.17 5.30
C THR A 151 18.76 14.87 6.12
N PRO A 152 17.71 14.16 6.58
CA PRO A 152 16.66 14.77 7.38
C PRO A 152 17.18 15.25 8.74
N GLY A 153 16.75 16.45 9.15
CA GLY A 153 17.02 16.98 10.48
C GLY A 153 16.33 16.15 11.58
N VAL A 154 16.98 16.01 12.73
CA VAL A 154 16.43 15.30 13.89
C VAL A 154 15.28 16.11 14.49
N PHE A 155 14.14 15.47 14.74
CA PHE A 155 13.01 16.10 15.42
C PHE A 155 13.14 15.91 16.94
N THR A 156 13.00 16.99 17.70
CA THR A 156 12.89 16.96 19.16
C THR A 156 11.52 17.43 19.59
N VAL A 157 10.97 16.81 20.63
CA VAL A 157 9.69 17.20 21.25
C VAL A 157 10.01 17.96 22.54
N GLU A 158 9.64 19.24 22.59
CA GLU A 158 9.61 20.00 23.83
C GLU A 158 8.28 19.76 24.55
N VAL A 159 8.35 19.23 25.78
CA VAL A 159 7.18 19.09 26.65
C VAL A 159 7.27 20.14 27.75
N THR A 160 6.43 21.17 27.66
CA THR A 160 6.32 22.20 28.69
C THR A 160 5.16 21.85 29.62
N SER A 161 5.47 21.29 30.78
CA SER A 161 4.46 21.04 31.83
C SER A 161 4.41 22.22 32.81
N ALA A 162 3.28 22.92 32.87
CA ALA A 162 3.01 23.90 33.92
C ALA A 162 2.33 23.21 35.12
N ALA A 163 2.88 23.37 36.31
CA ALA A 163 2.28 22.85 37.54
C ALA A 163 1.06 23.71 37.92
N SER A 164 -0.15 23.18 37.72
CA SER A 164 -1.34 23.74 38.35
C SER A 164 -1.41 23.22 39.80
N GLY A 165 -1.08 24.09 40.75
CA GLY A 165 -1.06 23.76 42.16
C GLY A 165 -2.46 23.42 42.68
N ARG A 166 -2.69 22.14 43.01
CA ARG A 166 -3.63 21.71 44.05
C ARG A 166 -2.95 20.62 44.87
N ALA A 167 -2.80 20.88 46.17
CA ALA A 167 -2.24 19.91 47.12
C ALA A 167 -3.15 18.67 47.15
N ALA A 168 -2.63 17.54 46.69
CA ALA A 168 -3.25 16.23 46.84
C ALA A 168 -2.19 15.21 47.22
N ILE A 169 -2.59 14.35 48.16
CA ILE A 169 -1.79 13.44 48.97
C ILE A 169 -0.97 12.46 48.11
N ALA A 170 0.29 12.25 48.53
CA ALA A 170 1.28 11.43 47.84
C ALA A 170 0.85 9.96 47.69
N ALA A 171 0.49 9.55 46.48
CA ALA A 171 0.47 8.15 46.09
C ALA A 171 1.80 7.81 45.39
N ARG A 172 2.69 7.19 46.16
CA ARG A 172 4.02 6.73 45.74
C ARG A 172 3.90 5.57 44.74
N TRP A 173 3.94 5.86 43.44
CA TRP A 173 4.11 4.85 42.39
C TRP A 173 5.55 4.89 41.86
N TYR A 174 6.45 4.12 42.47
CA TYR A 174 7.75 3.82 41.87
C TYR A 174 7.55 2.82 40.73
N LYS A 175 7.48 3.28 39.48
CA LYS A 175 7.75 2.41 38.32
C LYS A 175 9.25 2.25 38.17
N ARG A 176 9.72 1.08 38.56
CA ARG A 176 11.08 0.56 38.40
C ARG A 176 11.44 0.51 36.89
N PRO A 177 12.59 1.04 36.44
CA PRO A 177 12.98 0.92 35.04
C PRO A 177 13.35 -0.53 34.72
N VAL A 178 12.70 -1.10 33.71
CA VAL A 178 13.09 -2.36 33.09
C VAL A 178 14.30 -2.06 32.20
N GLN A 179 15.47 -2.55 32.58
CA GLN A 179 16.63 -2.59 31.70
C GLN A 179 16.69 -3.94 30.99
N ARG A 180 17.09 -3.88 29.70
CA ARG A 180 17.85 -4.85 28.88
C ARG A 180 17.13 -5.38 27.64
N PRO A 181 17.88 -5.86 26.63
CA PRO A 181 19.36 -5.89 26.47
C PRO A 181 19.92 -4.73 25.65
#